data_AF-A0A5E4LNU9-F1
#
_entry.id   AF-A0A5E4LNU9-F1
#
_cell.length_a   1.000
_cell.length_b   1.000
_cell.length_c   1.000
_cell.angle_alpha   90.00
_cell.angle_beta   90.00
_cell.angle_gamma   90.00
#
_symmetry.space_group_name_H-M   'P 1'
#
loop_
_entity.id
_entity.type
_entity.pdbx_description
1 polymer ?
#
loop_
_entity_poly.entity_id
_entity_poly.type
_entity_poly.pdbx_seq_one_letter_code
_entity_poly.pdbx_strand_id
1 'polypeptide(L)'
;MTSEKPEGKKENNNVKCSFCGNDTFCDQCQTDSAKGTNMEHVCYDCYQGMNGVLPDNVKDKTHVCIPPEKIAESFQQFINDVTARAFMELWNAEKKKLKEMSRQDLAQTSFFEGARFMFDFMQRMSKQEEHRHEEGHEHKHEEHKHE
;
A
#
# COMPACT_ATOMS: atom_id res chain seq x y z
N MET A 1 -41.49 -20.70 -14.05
CA MET A 1 -40.28 -20.40 -14.85
C MET A 1 -39.16 -20.10 -13.88
N THR A 2 -38.46 -21.13 -13.44
CA THR A 2 -37.30 -21.03 -12.54
C THR A 2 -36.08 -20.76 -13.41
N SER A 3 -35.62 -19.50 -13.41
CA SER A 3 -34.36 -19.13 -14.06
C SER A 3 -33.20 -19.75 -13.29
N GLU A 4 -32.66 -20.84 -13.82
CA GLU A 4 -31.43 -21.44 -13.34
C GLU A 4 -30.26 -20.50 -13.65
N LYS A 5 -29.54 -20.11 -12.60
CA LYS A 5 -28.34 -19.28 -12.65
C LYS A 5 -27.24 -20.16 -13.26
N PRO A 6 -26.57 -19.77 -14.35
CA PRO A 6 -25.52 -20.60 -14.94
C PRO A 6 -24.36 -20.73 -13.95
N GLU A 7 -24.08 -21.97 -13.55
CA GLU A 7 -22.89 -22.33 -12.77
C GLU A 7 -21.65 -21.99 -13.61
N GLY A 8 -20.95 -20.92 -13.21
CA GLY A 8 -19.72 -20.50 -13.85
C GLY A 8 -18.67 -21.62 -13.75
N LYS A 9 -18.18 -22.07 -14.90
CA LYS A 9 -16.98 -22.92 -15.00
C LYS A 9 -15.87 -22.27 -14.19
N LYS A 10 -15.41 -22.94 -13.13
CA LYS A 10 -14.16 -22.59 -12.43
C LYS A 10 -13.01 -22.93 -13.40
N GLU A 11 -12.59 -21.96 -14.21
CA GLU A 11 -11.32 -22.06 -14.92
C GLU A 11 -10.20 -22.16 -13.87
N ASN A 12 -9.38 -23.21 -13.95
CA ASN A 12 -8.22 -23.38 -13.09
C ASN A 12 -7.17 -22.33 -13.48
N ASN A 13 -7.14 -21.21 -12.75
CA ASN A 13 -6.21 -20.09 -12.95
C ASN A 13 -4.80 -20.38 -12.39
N ASN A 14 -4.45 -21.66 -12.29
CA ASN A 14 -3.17 -22.10 -11.75
C ASN A 14 -2.15 -22.19 -12.89
N VAL A 15 -1.03 -21.49 -12.73
CA VAL A 15 0.14 -21.54 -13.61
C VAL A 15 1.33 -22.10 -12.84
N LYS A 16 2.33 -22.64 -13.54
CA LYS A 16 3.54 -23.15 -12.90
C LYS A 16 4.56 -22.05 -12.69
N CYS A 17 5.12 -21.99 -11.49
CA CYS A 17 6.28 -21.16 -11.21
C CYS A 17 7.51 -21.64 -11.99
N SER A 18 8.17 -20.76 -12.74
CA SER A 18 9.38 -21.02 -13.51
C SER A 18 10.60 -21.37 -12.64
N PHE A 19 10.56 -21.06 -11.34
CA PHE A 19 11.68 -21.28 -10.42
C PHE A 19 11.53 -22.58 -9.62
N CYS A 20 10.42 -22.76 -8.92
CA CYS A 20 10.20 -23.94 -8.06
C CYS A 20 9.30 -25.01 -8.67
N GLY A 21 8.62 -24.72 -9.80
CA GLY A 21 7.72 -25.65 -10.46
C GLY A 21 6.35 -25.85 -9.81
N ASN A 22 6.10 -25.21 -8.66
CA ASN A 22 4.82 -25.29 -7.95
C ASN A 22 3.71 -24.53 -8.70
N ASP A 23 2.48 -24.99 -8.53
CA ASP A 23 1.29 -24.30 -9.04
C ASP A 23 1.03 -23.02 -8.22
N THR A 24 0.72 -21.93 -8.90
CA THR A 24 0.43 -20.61 -8.31
C THR A 24 -0.73 -19.95 -9.03
N PHE A 25 -1.51 -19.13 -8.31
CA PHE A 25 -2.62 -18.39 -8.87
C PHE A 25 -2.13 -17.15 -9.64
N CYS A 26 -2.65 -16.93 -10.85
CA CYS A 26 -2.38 -15.70 -11.62
C CYS A 26 -3.67 -15.16 -12.26
N ASP A 27 -4.09 -13.97 -11.84
CA ASP A 27 -5.26 -13.26 -12.36
C ASP A 27 -5.03 -12.70 -13.78
N GLN A 28 -3.81 -12.27 -14.10
CA GLN A 28 -3.50 -11.74 -15.44
C GLN A 28 -3.55 -12.81 -16.53
N CYS A 29 -3.26 -14.07 -16.19
CA CYS A 29 -3.44 -15.20 -17.10
C CYS A 29 -4.91 -15.57 -17.36
N GLN A 30 -5.84 -14.98 -16.60
CA GLN A 30 -7.28 -15.14 -16.78
C GLN A 30 -7.79 -14.34 -17.98
N THR A 31 -7.18 -13.19 -18.28
CA THR A 31 -7.54 -12.38 -19.45
C THR A 31 -6.95 -13.01 -20.72
N ASP A 32 -7.80 -13.26 -21.72
CA ASP A 32 -7.45 -13.98 -22.97
C ASP A 32 -6.23 -13.40 -23.72
N SER A 33 -5.85 -12.14 -23.46
CA SER A 33 -4.64 -11.49 -23.99
C SER A 33 -3.32 -12.05 -23.43
N ALA A 34 -3.33 -12.79 -22.31
CA ALA A 34 -2.15 -13.41 -21.71
C ALA A 34 -2.09 -14.94 -21.92
N LYS A 35 -3.18 -15.58 -22.37
CA LYS A 35 -3.20 -17.00 -22.79
C LYS A 35 -2.42 -17.14 -24.11
N GLY A 36 -1.09 -17.14 -24.03
CA GLY A 36 -0.19 -17.23 -25.18
C GLY A 36 1.04 -16.34 -25.12
N THR A 37 1.21 -15.54 -24.06
CA THR A 37 2.45 -14.77 -23.85
C THR A 37 3.51 -15.67 -23.20
N ASN A 38 4.74 -15.67 -23.75
CA ASN A 38 5.92 -16.34 -23.16
C ASN A 38 6.41 -15.60 -21.90
N MET A 39 5.51 -15.35 -20.95
CA MET A 39 5.82 -14.75 -19.68
C MET A 39 6.27 -15.85 -18.71
N GLU A 40 7.36 -15.60 -17.99
CA GLU A 40 7.76 -16.41 -16.86
C GLU A 40 6.87 -16.09 -15.67
N HIS A 41 6.49 -17.12 -14.90
CA HIS A 41 5.68 -16.94 -13.71
C HIS A 41 6.53 -17.21 -12.48
N VAL A 42 6.50 -16.31 -11.51
CA VAL A 42 7.25 -16.46 -10.26
C VAL A 42 6.26 -16.44 -9.12
N CYS A 43 6.19 -17.53 -8.34
CA CYS A 43 5.35 -17.53 -7.15
C CYS A 43 5.88 -16.53 -6.13
N TYR A 44 4.98 -16.02 -5.30
CA TYR A 44 5.30 -15.07 -4.25
C TYR A 44 6.48 -15.50 -3.36
N ASP A 45 6.54 -16.77 -2.97
CA ASP A 45 7.62 -17.29 -2.10
C ASP A 45 9.00 -17.22 -2.77
N CYS A 46 9.10 -17.55 -4.05
CA CYS A 46 10.36 -17.42 -4.80
C CYS A 46 10.74 -15.94 -4.96
N TYR A 47 9.77 -15.07 -5.21
CA TYR A 47 10.01 -13.64 -5.31
C TYR A 47 10.53 -13.04 -3.98
N GLN A 48 9.93 -13.44 -2.86
CA GLN A 48 10.40 -13.07 -1.52
C GLN A 48 11.80 -13.62 -1.22
N GLY A 49 12.10 -14.85 -1.63
CA GLY A 49 13.44 -15.44 -1.53
C GLY A 49 14.51 -14.68 -2.32
N MET A 50 14.11 -13.92 -3.35
CA MET A 50 14.97 -13.02 -4.12
C MET A 50 15.00 -11.59 -3.56
N ASN A 51 14.48 -11.36 -2.35
CA ASN A 51 14.33 -10.03 -1.74
C ASN A 51 13.56 -9.05 -2.64
N GLY A 52 12.60 -9.55 -3.41
CA GLY A 52 11.81 -8.73 -4.32
C GLY A 52 12.57 -8.18 -5.54
N VAL A 53 13.80 -8.65 -5.78
CA VAL A 53 14.64 -8.20 -6.90
C VAL A 53 14.73 -9.31 -7.94
N LEU A 54 14.08 -9.11 -9.08
CA LEU A 54 14.26 -9.97 -10.24
C LEU A 54 15.50 -9.54 -11.04
N PRO A 55 16.21 -10.49 -11.68
CA PRO A 55 17.29 -10.17 -12.60
C PRO A 55 16.81 -9.27 -13.75
N ASP A 56 17.62 -8.27 -14.12
CA ASP A 56 17.25 -7.27 -15.15
C ASP A 56 16.88 -7.90 -16.50
N ASN A 57 17.48 -9.04 -16.84
CA ASN A 57 17.25 -9.74 -18.10
C ASN A 57 15.87 -10.45 -18.18
N VAL A 58 15.17 -10.63 -17.05
CA VAL A 58 13.87 -11.32 -17.01
C VAL A 58 12.74 -10.43 -16.51
N LYS A 59 13.05 -9.26 -15.94
CA LYS A 59 12.09 -8.35 -15.30
C LYS A 59 10.89 -7.99 -16.19
N ASP A 60 11.13 -7.72 -17.48
CA ASP A 60 10.08 -7.29 -18.42
C ASP A 60 9.22 -8.45 -18.94
N LYS A 61 9.62 -9.70 -18.68
CA LYS A 61 8.96 -10.92 -19.14
C LYS A 61 8.46 -11.78 -17.98
N THR A 62 8.44 -11.24 -16.76
CA THR A 62 8.12 -12.00 -15.56
C THR A 62 6.85 -11.46 -14.90
N HIS A 63 5.89 -12.35 -14.69
CA HIS A 63 4.75 -12.11 -13.82
C HIS A 63 5.05 -12.65 -12.43
N VAL A 64 5.06 -11.76 -11.45
CA VAL A 64 5.06 -12.17 -10.05
C VAL A 64 3.62 -12.49 -9.64
N CYS A 65 3.36 -13.76 -9.39
CA CYS A 65 2.06 -14.28 -9.02
C CYS A 65 1.87 -14.11 -7.50
N ILE A 66 1.15 -13.04 -7.12
CA ILE A 66 0.85 -12.73 -5.72
C ILE A 66 -0.56 -13.23 -5.40
N PRO A 67 -0.73 -14.18 -4.45
CA PRO A 67 -2.04 -14.62 -4.00
C PRO A 67 -2.84 -13.44 -3.40
N PRO A 68 -4.17 -13.37 -3.58
CA PRO A 68 -5.01 -12.27 -3.07
C PRO A 68 -4.80 -11.97 -1.58
N GLU A 69 -4.64 -13.02 -0.77
CA GLU A 69 -4.39 -12.94 0.68
C GLU A 69 -3.04 -12.31 1.03
N LYS A 70 -2.07 -12.32 0.11
CA LYS A 70 -0.73 -11.75 0.28
C LYS A 70 -0.56 -10.36 -0.34
N ILE A 71 -1.56 -9.86 -1.08
CA ILE A 71 -1.46 -8.55 -1.75
C ILE A 71 -1.22 -7.42 -0.75
N ALA A 72 -1.96 -7.39 0.37
CA ALA A 72 -1.84 -6.33 1.37
C ALA A 72 -0.44 -6.27 2.01
N GLU A 73 0.12 -7.44 2.33
CA GLU A 73 1.47 -7.59 2.89
C GLU A 73 2.53 -7.18 1.85
N SER A 74 2.38 -7.64 0.61
CA SER A 74 3.28 -7.32 -0.50
C SER A 74 3.29 -5.84 -0.82
N PHE A 75 2.11 -5.19 -0.79
CA PHE A 75 1.98 -3.77 -1.05
C PHE A 75 2.68 -2.94 0.04
N GLN A 76 2.53 -3.31 1.31
CA GLN A 76 3.24 -2.63 2.41
C GLN A 76 4.76 -2.76 2.28
N GLN A 77 5.27 -3.96 1.95
CA GLN A 77 6.69 -4.15 1.70
C GLN A 77 7.18 -3.31 0.51
N PHE A 78 6.43 -3.31 -0.60
CA PHE A 78 6.74 -2.47 -1.76
C PHE A 78 6.80 -0.98 -1.41
N ILE A 79 5.82 -0.47 -0.65
CA ILE A 79 5.81 0.92 -0.20
C ILE A 79 7.02 1.22 0.68
N ASN A 80 7.39 0.32 1.59
CA ASN A 80 8.56 0.49 2.44
C ASN A 80 9.86 0.53 1.62
N ASP A 81 10.02 -0.37 0.65
CA ASP A 81 11.21 -0.45 -0.20
C ASP A 81 11.33 0.72 -1.17
N VAL A 82 10.21 1.16 -1.74
CA VAL A 82 10.16 2.35 -2.59
C VAL A 82 10.43 3.59 -1.74
N THR A 83 9.81 3.70 -0.57
CA THR A 83 10.02 4.83 0.33
C THR A 83 11.47 4.87 0.80
N ALA A 84 12.08 3.75 1.20
CA ALA A 84 13.47 3.73 1.65
C ALA A 84 14.45 4.22 0.55
N ARG A 85 14.22 3.82 -0.70
CA ARG A 85 15.07 4.22 -1.84
C ARG A 85 14.76 5.64 -2.32
N ALA A 86 13.49 5.93 -2.60
CA ALA A 86 13.05 7.22 -3.11
C ALA A 86 13.20 8.34 -2.09
N PHE A 87 13.02 8.07 -0.79
CA PHE A 87 13.21 9.07 0.26
C PHE A 87 14.64 9.60 0.25
N MET A 88 15.65 8.73 0.14
CA MET A 88 17.04 9.17 0.14
C MET A 88 17.35 10.06 -1.07
N GLU A 89 16.85 9.71 -2.25
CA GLU A 89 17.03 10.51 -3.46
C GLU A 89 16.31 11.87 -3.36
N LEU A 90 15.04 11.86 -2.97
CA LEU A 90 14.23 13.06 -2.76
C LEU A 90 14.83 13.97 -1.68
N TRP A 91 15.28 13.39 -0.58
CA TRP A 91 15.90 14.13 0.52
C TRP A 91 17.22 14.78 0.11
N ASN A 92 18.05 14.07 -0.66
CA ASN A 92 19.29 14.62 -1.19
C ASN A 92 19.01 15.77 -2.16
N ALA A 93 17.99 15.64 -3.01
CA ALA A 93 17.56 16.71 -3.92
C ALA A 93 17.05 17.94 -3.16
N GLU A 94 16.17 17.74 -2.17
CA GLU A 94 15.61 18.86 -1.39
C GLU A 94 16.70 19.54 -0.55
N LYS A 95 17.62 18.77 0.06
CA LYS A 95 18.78 19.33 0.76
C LYS A 95 19.63 20.21 -0.14
N LYS A 96 19.87 19.79 -1.38
CA LYS A 96 20.65 20.57 -2.34
C LYS A 96 19.94 21.90 -2.65
N LYS A 97 18.64 21.83 -2.94
CA LYS A 97 17.80 23.01 -3.18
C LYS A 97 17.82 23.98 -1.99
N LEU A 98 17.69 23.49 -0.76
CA LEU A 98 17.78 24.32 0.45
C LEU A 98 19.14 25.01 0.60
N LYS A 99 20.24 24.34 0.23
CA LYS A 99 21.59 24.95 0.27
C LYS A 99 21.78 26.05 -0.77
N GLU A 100 21.06 25.97 -1.88
CA GLU A 100 21.14 26.94 -2.99
C GLU A 100 20.22 28.15 -2.77
N MET A 101 19.29 28.10 -1.82
CA MET A 101 18.41 29.22 -1.48
C MET A 101 19.15 30.39 -0.83
N SER A 102 18.65 31.61 -1.06
CA SER A 102 19.11 32.79 -0.33
C SER A 102 18.71 32.69 1.15
N ARG A 103 19.43 33.41 2.04
CA ARG A 103 19.08 33.46 3.47
C ARG A 103 17.67 33.96 3.71
N GLN A 104 17.20 34.89 2.89
CA GLN A 104 15.86 35.45 2.98
C GLN A 104 14.80 34.41 2.60
N ASP A 105 15.00 33.72 1.47
CA ASP A 105 14.06 32.69 1.00
C ASP A 105 14.01 31.49 1.95
N LEU A 106 15.15 31.12 2.53
CA LEU A 106 15.22 30.03 3.50
C LEU A 106 14.49 30.39 4.80
N ALA A 107 14.63 31.63 5.28
CA ALA A 107 13.88 32.12 6.44
C ALA A 107 12.37 32.16 6.16
N GLN A 108 11.97 32.65 4.98
CA GLN A 108 10.57 32.71 4.57
C GLN A 108 9.97 31.30 4.45
N THR A 109 10.65 30.38 3.77
CA THR A 109 10.20 28.99 3.60
C THR A 109 10.06 28.30 4.96
N SER A 110 11.06 28.43 5.84
CA SER A 110 11.01 27.84 7.18
C SER A 110 9.85 28.37 8.02
N PHE A 111 9.56 29.67 7.91
CA PHE A 111 8.44 30.30 8.61
C PHE A 111 7.10 29.76 8.12
N PHE A 112 6.88 29.70 6.81
CA PHE A 112 5.62 29.20 6.25
C PHE A 112 5.39 27.72 6.55
N GLU A 113 6.41 26.88 6.42
CA GLU A 113 6.29 25.46 6.78
C GLU A 113 6.03 25.27 8.28
N GLY A 114 6.67 26.06 9.14
CA GLY A 114 6.38 26.07 10.58
C GLY A 114 4.96 26.50 10.91
N ALA A 115 4.45 27.57 10.27
CA ALA A 115 3.09 28.05 10.45
C ALA A 115 2.05 27.02 9.98
N ARG A 116 2.29 26.39 8.83
CA ARG A 116 1.46 25.29 8.31
C ARG A 116 1.42 24.12 9.29
N PHE A 117 2.57 23.68 9.77
CA PHE A 117 2.66 22.59 10.75
C PHE A 117 1.85 22.90 12.02
N MET A 118 1.99 24.11 12.56
CA MET A 118 1.24 24.53 13.75
C MET A 118 -0.26 24.55 13.50
N PHE A 119 -0.69 25.04 12.33
CA PHE A 119 -2.10 25.05 11.95
C PHE A 119 -2.67 23.62 11.86
N ASP A 120 -1.98 22.73 11.15
CA ASP A 120 -2.37 21.32 11.03
C ASP A 120 -2.40 20.63 12.39
N PHE A 121 -1.43 20.93 13.27
CA PHE A 121 -1.38 20.42 14.63
C PHE A 121 -2.59 20.88 15.45
N MET A 122 -2.91 22.18 15.42
CA MET A 122 -4.07 22.73 16.14
C MET A 122 -5.38 22.11 15.65
N GLN A 123 -5.56 21.94 14.34
CA GLN A 123 -6.76 21.28 13.79
C GLN A 123 -6.90 19.83 14.24
N ARG A 124 -5.80 19.09 14.39
CA ARG A 124 -5.83 17.72 14.88
C ARG A 124 -6.18 17.66 16.36
N MET A 125 -5.65 18.58 17.16
CA MET A 125 -5.96 18.69 18.58
C MET A 125 -7.42 19.07 18.82
N SER A 126 -7.96 20.05 18.08
CA SER A 126 -9.37 20.48 18.23
C SER A 126 -10.34 19.35 17.91
N LYS A 127 -10.07 18.56 16.85
CA LYS A 127 -10.88 17.39 16.49
C LYS A 127 -10.84 16.29 17.55
N GLN A 128 -9.73 16.14 18.27
CA GLN A 128 -9.63 15.18 19.38
C GLN A 128 -10.39 15.63 20.63
N GLU A 129 -10.49 16.94 20.88
CA GLU A 129 -11.28 17.49 21.98
C GLU A 129 -12.79 17.35 21.73
N GLU A 130 -13.26 17.56 20.48
CA GLU A 130 -14.66 17.37 20.09
C GLU A 130 -15.12 15.92 20.32
N HIS A 131 -14.32 14.92 19.91
CA HIS A 131 -14.64 13.51 20.15
C HIS A 131 -14.67 13.11 21.63
N ARG A 132 -13.95 13.81 22.52
CA ARG A 132 -13.98 13.54 23.97
C ARG A 132 -15.23 14.09 24.66
N HIS A 133 -15.88 15.09 24.09
CA HIS A 133 -17.09 15.69 24.66
C HIS A 133 -18.37 14.93 24.29
N GLU A 134 -18.39 14.21 23.16
CA GLU A 134 -19.56 13.42 22.74
C GLU A 134 -19.72 12.13 23.56
N GLU A 135 -18.64 11.47 23.98
CA GLU A 135 -18.71 10.25 24.82
C GLU A 135 -19.07 10.53 26.29
N GLY A 136 -19.05 11.79 26.74
CA GLY A 136 -19.31 12.18 28.12
C GLY A 136 -20.76 12.49 28.47
N HIS A 137 -21.69 12.46 27.50
CA HIS A 137 -23.06 12.94 27.69
C HIS A 137 -24.13 11.85 27.87
N GLU A 138 -23.76 10.57 27.87
CA GLU A 138 -24.71 9.46 27.90
C GLU A 138 -24.57 8.57 29.15
N HIS A 139 -24.50 9.13 30.36
CA HIS A 139 -24.71 8.35 31.60
C HIS A 139 -25.08 9.24 32.79
N LYS A 140 -26.33 9.72 32.86
CA LYS A 140 -26.97 10.10 34.14
C LYS A 140 -28.49 9.93 34.05
N HIS A 141 -29.00 8.79 34.52
CA HIS A 141 -30.13 8.68 35.47
C HIS A 141 -30.52 7.20 35.63
N GLU A 142 -29.92 6.51 36.60
CA GLU A 142 -30.61 5.44 37.31
C GLU A 142 -30.59 5.79 38.79
N GLU A 143 -31.74 6.29 39.25
CA GLU A 143 -32.03 6.54 40.65
C GLU A 143 -32.19 5.20 41.37
N HIS A 144 -31.27 4.91 42.29
CA HIS A 144 -31.39 3.83 43.25
C HIS A 144 -32.62 4.07 44.15
N LYS A 145 -33.68 3.28 43.96
CA LYS A 145 -34.68 3.02 44.99
C LYS A 145 -34.13 1.97 45.94
N HIS A 146 -33.90 2.35 47.19
CA HIS A 146 -33.77 1.41 48.30
C HIS A 146 -35.10 1.35 49.04
N GLU A 147 -35.60 0.13 49.21
CA GLU A 147 -36.72 -0.27 50.08
C GLU A 147 -36.47 0.03 51.56
#